data_AF-A0A239M1H1-F1
#
_entry.id   AF-A0A239M1H1-F1
#
_cell.length_a   1.000
_cell.length_b   1.000
_cell.length_c   1.000
_cell.angle_alpha   90.00
_cell.angle_beta   90.00
_cell.angle_gamma   90.00
#
_symmetry.space_group_name_H-M   'P 1'
#
loop_
_entity.id
_entity.type
_entity.pdbx_description
1 polymer ?
#
loop_
_entity_poly.entity_id
_entity_poly.type
_entity_poly.pdbx_seq_one_letter_code
_entity_poly.pdbx_strand_id
1 'polypeptide(L)'
;MNTTTARHGTRTSAMHELLRLTGALLLFGVGAIHLYEYLADGYRDVPTIGWLFLLNFAGAVALGLLLMAPLGWLPGIRSAPAIGRAAYGLLALGGIVLSAGTIIGLMISETGTLFGYQEGGYRTVIKVSLALESAAVVVLAAYLALEVGRLRRRSAARD
;
A
#
# COMPACT_ATOMS: atom_id res chain seq x y z
N MET A 1 -6.33 18.44 34.85
CA MET A 1 -6.21 17.95 33.45
C MET A 1 -4.93 17.13 33.37
N ASN A 2 -5.02 15.78 33.29
CA ASN A 2 -3.88 14.89 33.51
C ASN A 2 -2.89 14.86 32.32
N THR A 3 -1.61 15.07 32.60
CA THR A 3 -0.48 15.02 31.67
C THR A 3 -0.30 13.66 31.00
N THR A 4 -0.75 12.57 31.64
CA THR A 4 -0.69 11.20 31.12
C THR A 4 -1.56 11.00 29.87
N THR A 5 -2.73 11.62 29.82
CA THR A 5 -3.69 11.48 28.71
C THR A 5 -3.21 12.20 27.45
N ALA A 6 -2.57 13.36 27.60
CA ALA A 6 -2.00 14.14 26.49
C ALA A 6 -0.83 13.43 25.79
N ARG A 7 0.01 12.71 26.56
CA ARG A 7 1.16 11.96 26.04
C ARG A 7 0.76 10.70 25.25
N HIS A 8 -0.40 10.12 25.56
CA HIS A 8 -0.93 8.93 24.88
C HIS A 8 -1.55 9.29 23.51
N GLY A 9 -2.24 10.44 23.42
CA GLY A 9 -2.83 10.93 22.17
C GLY A 9 -1.79 11.29 21.11
N THR A 10 -0.70 11.97 21.51
CA THR A 10 0.41 12.38 20.62
C THR A 10 1.18 11.20 20.03
N ARG A 11 1.51 10.19 20.85
CA ARG A 11 2.18 8.97 20.38
C ARG A 11 1.36 8.17 19.37
N THR A 12 0.06 8.05 19.60
CA THR A 12 -0.85 7.30 18.71
C THR A 12 -1.01 8.00 17.36
N SER A 13 -1.01 9.34 17.35
CA SER A 13 -1.01 10.14 16.12
C SER A 13 0.30 9.97 15.33
N ALA A 14 1.45 10.06 16.01
CA ALA A 14 2.76 9.93 15.37
C ALA A 14 2.97 8.53 14.76
N MET A 15 2.59 7.47 15.46
CA MET A 15 2.68 6.10 14.95
C MET A 15 1.84 5.90 13.68
N HIS A 16 0.63 6.46 13.66
CA HIS A 16 -0.25 6.35 12.52
C HIS A 16 0.29 7.08 11.28
N GLU A 17 0.82 8.28 11.49
CA GLU A 17 1.49 9.05 10.44
C GLU A 17 2.73 8.29 9.91
N LEU A 18 3.54 7.73 10.81
CA LEU A 18 4.70 6.93 10.47
C LEU A 18 4.32 5.72 9.61
N LEU A 19 3.31 4.94 10.02
CA LEU A 19 2.84 3.78 9.25
C LEU A 19 2.33 4.19 7.86
N ARG A 20 1.57 5.29 7.77
CA ARG A 20 1.07 5.83 6.49
C ARG A 20 2.22 6.18 5.54
N LEU A 21 3.18 6.96 6.02
CA LEU A 21 4.32 7.41 5.22
C LEU A 21 5.27 6.27 4.87
N THR A 22 5.48 5.34 5.80
CA THR A 22 6.28 4.13 5.53
C THR A 22 5.60 3.27 4.47
N GLY A 23 4.29 3.06 4.57
CA GLY A 23 3.52 2.35 3.54
C GLY A 23 3.60 3.02 2.17
N ALA A 24 3.52 4.35 2.11
CA ALA A 24 3.70 5.09 0.87
C ALA A 24 5.10 4.91 0.26
N LEU A 25 6.16 5.00 1.08
CA LEU A 25 7.54 4.78 0.64
C LEU A 25 7.76 3.36 0.14
N LEU A 26 7.17 2.36 0.81
CA LEU A 26 7.22 0.96 0.36
C LEU A 26 6.54 0.79 -1.00
N LEU A 27 5.38 1.41 -1.24
CA LEU A 27 4.71 1.38 -2.54
C LEU A 27 5.56 2.04 -3.64
N PHE A 28 6.31 3.10 -3.34
CA PHE A 28 7.28 3.63 -4.32
C PHE A 28 8.40 2.63 -4.62
N GLY A 29 8.89 1.91 -3.60
CA GLY A 29 9.85 0.82 -3.79
C GLY A 29 9.29 -0.30 -4.69
N VAL A 30 8.06 -0.74 -4.42
CA VAL A 30 7.34 -1.74 -5.23
C VAL A 30 7.23 -1.25 -6.68
N GLY A 31 6.75 -0.02 -6.88
CA GLY A 31 6.62 0.55 -8.22
C GLY A 31 7.95 0.65 -8.95
N ALA A 32 9.02 1.10 -8.27
CA ALA A 32 10.35 1.19 -8.86
C ALA A 32 10.88 -0.17 -9.33
N ILE A 33 10.71 -1.22 -8.52
CA ILE A 33 11.11 -2.59 -8.90
C ILE A 33 10.27 -3.09 -10.08
N HIS A 34 8.95 -2.89 -10.07
CA HIS A 34 8.10 -3.31 -11.19
C HIS A 34 8.44 -2.59 -12.49
N LEU A 35 8.79 -1.30 -12.42
CA LEU A 35 9.26 -0.56 -13.58
C LEU A 35 10.62 -1.08 -14.08
N TYR A 36 11.52 -1.43 -13.16
CA TYR A 36 12.79 -2.07 -13.51
C TYR A 36 12.55 -3.42 -14.19
N GLU A 37 11.70 -4.29 -13.64
CA GLU A 37 11.35 -5.58 -14.23
C GLU A 37 10.72 -5.40 -15.62
N TYR A 38 9.82 -4.43 -15.76
CA TYR A 38 9.24 -4.06 -17.05
C TYR A 38 10.29 -3.65 -18.08
N LEU A 39 11.20 -2.74 -17.75
CA LEU A 39 12.14 -2.14 -18.72
C LEU A 39 13.41 -2.96 -18.94
N ALA A 40 14.00 -3.50 -17.87
CA ALA A 40 15.35 -4.03 -17.83
C ALA A 40 15.41 -5.55 -17.70
N ASP A 41 14.33 -6.20 -17.25
CA ASP A 41 14.29 -7.65 -17.02
C ASP A 41 13.39 -8.40 -18.03
N GLY A 42 13.06 -7.74 -19.15
CA GLY A 42 12.40 -8.36 -20.31
C GLY A 42 10.89 -8.52 -20.22
N TYR A 43 10.25 -8.16 -19.10
CA TYR A 43 8.79 -8.34 -18.95
C TYR A 43 7.97 -7.51 -19.93
N ARG A 44 8.48 -6.38 -20.44
CA ARG A 44 7.82 -5.59 -21.49
C ARG A 44 7.44 -6.39 -22.74
N ASP A 45 8.18 -7.43 -23.07
CA ASP A 45 7.97 -8.21 -24.29
C ASP A 45 7.08 -9.45 -24.04
N VAL A 46 6.65 -9.69 -22.79
CA VAL A 46 5.75 -10.78 -22.41
C VAL A 46 4.28 -10.34 -22.55
N PRO A 47 3.48 -10.98 -23.43
CA PRO A 47 2.08 -10.64 -23.61
C PRO A 47 1.28 -10.69 -22.30
N THR A 48 0.41 -9.70 -22.09
CA THR A 48 -0.39 -9.47 -20.86
C THR A 48 0.46 -9.14 -19.62
N ILE A 49 1.48 -9.93 -19.29
CA ILE A 49 2.32 -9.75 -18.10
C ILE A 49 3.03 -8.40 -18.13
N GLY A 50 3.62 -7.99 -19.26
CA GLY A 50 4.28 -6.68 -19.36
C GLY A 50 3.33 -5.52 -19.01
N TRP A 51 2.07 -5.58 -19.47
CA TRP A 51 1.06 -4.59 -19.12
C TRP A 51 0.72 -4.60 -17.63
N LEU A 52 0.66 -5.78 -17.00
CA LEU A 52 0.43 -5.89 -15.56
C LEU A 52 1.57 -5.26 -14.76
N PHE A 53 2.83 -5.46 -15.16
CA PHE A 53 3.97 -4.79 -14.52
C PHE A 53 3.88 -3.26 -14.63
N LEU A 54 3.51 -2.75 -15.81
CA LEU A 54 3.31 -1.31 -16.00
C LEU A 54 2.16 -0.76 -15.15
N LEU A 55 1.05 -1.50 -15.05
CA LEU A 55 -0.10 -1.15 -14.22
C LEU A 55 0.24 -1.22 -12.73
N ASN A 56 1.03 -2.21 -12.29
CA ASN A 56 1.52 -2.31 -10.91
C ASN A 56 2.41 -1.11 -10.56
N PHE A 57 3.33 -0.73 -11.45
CA PHE A 57 4.13 0.49 -11.30
C PHE A 57 3.24 1.73 -11.15
N ALA A 58 2.36 1.97 -12.12
CA ALA A 58 1.51 3.16 -12.13
C ALA A 58 0.58 3.20 -10.90
N GLY A 59 -0.03 2.07 -10.55
CA GLY A 59 -0.91 1.92 -9.40
C GLY A 59 -0.17 2.15 -8.08
N ALA A 60 1.00 1.53 -7.90
CA ALA A 60 1.79 1.69 -6.69
C ALA A 60 2.26 3.14 -6.49
N VAL A 61 2.74 3.80 -7.56
CA VAL A 61 3.12 5.22 -7.52
C VAL A 61 1.92 6.11 -7.20
N ALA A 62 0.77 5.90 -7.87
CA ALA A 62 -0.43 6.69 -7.63
C ALA A 62 -0.92 6.55 -6.18
N LEU A 63 -0.99 5.32 -5.67
CA LEU A 63 -1.39 5.05 -4.29
C LEU A 63 -0.38 5.65 -3.29
N GLY A 64 0.92 5.54 -3.55
CA GLY A 64 1.98 6.16 -2.73
C GLY A 64 1.84 7.68 -2.66
N LEU A 65 1.64 8.34 -3.82
CA LEU A 65 1.42 9.78 -3.89
C LEU A 65 0.17 10.21 -3.13
N LEU A 66 -0.94 9.49 -3.30
CA LEU A 66 -2.20 9.78 -2.61
C LEU A 66 -2.08 9.54 -1.09
N LEU A 67 -1.35 8.52 -0.66
CA LEU A 67 -1.08 8.27 0.76
C LEU A 67 -0.17 9.33 1.38
N MET A 68 0.73 9.96 0.61
CA MET A 68 1.53 11.10 1.08
C MET A 68 0.77 12.42 1.06
N ALA A 69 -0.14 12.60 0.11
CA ALA A 69 -0.85 13.86 -0.08
C ALA A 69 -1.57 14.29 1.20
N PRO A 70 -1.57 15.59 1.55
CA PRO A 70 -2.34 16.11 2.66
C PRO A 70 -3.82 16.25 2.25
N LEU A 71 -4.51 15.15 1.96
CA LEU A 71 -5.90 15.16 1.46
C LEU A 71 -6.88 15.92 2.37
N GLY A 72 -6.58 16.05 3.67
CA GLY A 72 -7.37 16.85 4.61
C GLY A 72 -7.30 18.36 4.38
N TRP A 73 -6.40 18.86 3.53
CA TRP A 73 -6.24 20.29 3.23
C TRP A 73 -7.03 20.72 2.00
N LEU A 74 -7.59 19.78 1.23
CA LEU A 74 -8.43 20.08 0.07
C LEU A 74 -9.71 20.83 0.53
N PRO A 75 -10.08 21.95 -0.13
CA PRO A 75 -11.16 22.84 0.33
C PRO A 75 -12.53 22.17 0.57
N GLY A 76 -12.82 21.03 -0.06
CA GLY A 76 -14.06 20.26 0.14
C GLY A 76 -14.01 19.18 1.22
N ILE A 77 -12.82 18.69 1.60
CA ILE A 77 -12.62 17.61 2.59
C ILE A 77 -12.39 18.17 3.99
N ARG A 78 -11.93 19.43 4.06
CA ARG A 78 -11.64 20.15 5.31
C ARG A 78 -12.86 20.24 6.25
N SER A 79 -14.05 20.34 5.68
CA SER A 79 -15.33 20.43 6.39
C SER A 79 -15.82 19.09 6.97
N ALA A 80 -15.25 17.97 6.52
CA ALA A 80 -15.65 16.62 6.94
C ALA A 80 -14.43 15.72 7.18
N PRO A 81 -13.75 15.84 8.33
CA PRO A 81 -12.56 15.06 8.67
C PRO A 81 -12.76 13.53 8.63
N ALA A 82 -14.00 13.06 8.66
CA ALA A 82 -14.34 11.65 8.51
C ALA A 82 -14.16 11.14 7.07
N ILE A 83 -14.42 11.97 6.06
CA ILE A 83 -14.27 11.61 4.64
C ILE A 83 -12.79 11.44 4.29
N GLY A 84 -11.93 12.36 4.74
CA GLY A 84 -10.48 12.23 4.54
C GLY A 84 -9.90 10.98 5.19
N ARG A 85 -10.42 10.57 6.35
CA ARG A 85 -10.03 9.34 7.04
C ARG A 85 -10.44 8.07 6.28
N ALA A 86 -11.71 8.01 5.84
CA ALA A 86 -12.20 6.90 5.03
C ALA A 86 -11.41 6.77 3.71
N ALA A 87 -11.04 7.90 3.09
CA ALA A 87 -10.22 7.91 1.89
C ALA A 87 -8.85 7.24 2.13
N TYR A 88 -8.12 7.57 3.20
CA TYR A 88 -6.85 6.89 3.49
C TYR A 88 -7.01 5.41 3.81
N GLY A 89 -8.11 5.02 4.47
CA GLY A 89 -8.42 3.60 4.69
C GLY A 89 -8.59 2.83 3.38
N LEU A 90 -9.31 3.42 2.41
CA LEU A 90 -9.48 2.85 1.07
C LEU A 90 -8.16 2.82 0.29
N LEU A 91 -7.33 3.86 0.38
CA LEU A 91 -6.01 3.89 -0.26
C LEU A 91 -5.08 2.81 0.31
N ALA A 92 -5.08 2.62 1.63
CA ALA A 92 -4.32 1.56 2.27
C ALA A 92 -4.81 0.18 1.84
N LEU A 93 -6.13 -0.03 1.78
CA LEU A 93 -6.71 -1.27 1.26
C LEU A 93 -6.31 -1.51 -0.21
N GLY A 94 -6.34 -0.48 -1.05
CA GLY A 94 -5.89 -0.55 -2.44
C GLY A 94 -4.42 -0.97 -2.54
N GLY A 95 -3.54 -0.41 -1.71
CA GLY A 95 -2.12 -0.79 -1.66
C GLY A 95 -1.89 -2.22 -1.20
N ILE A 96 -2.69 -2.71 -0.24
CA ILE A 96 -2.68 -4.11 0.20
C ILE A 96 -3.11 -5.03 -0.94
N VAL A 97 -4.24 -4.73 -1.59
CA VAL A 97 -4.78 -5.56 -2.69
C VAL A 97 -3.81 -5.60 -3.86
N LEU A 98 -3.21 -4.47 -4.21
CA LEU A 98 -2.18 -4.39 -5.25
C LEU A 98 -0.99 -5.30 -4.87
N SER A 99 -0.37 -5.07 -3.72
CA SER A 99 0.86 -5.77 -3.32
C SER A 99 0.62 -7.27 -3.04
N ALA A 100 -0.53 -7.64 -2.49
CA ALA A 100 -0.89 -9.05 -2.32
C ALA A 100 -1.22 -9.70 -3.66
N GLY A 101 -1.88 -8.97 -4.56
CA GLY A 101 -2.24 -9.46 -5.90
C GLY A 101 -1.00 -9.77 -6.75
N THR A 102 0.04 -8.96 -6.66
CA THR A 102 1.32 -9.21 -7.34
C THR A 102 2.04 -10.43 -6.78
N ILE A 103 2.12 -10.58 -5.45
CA ILE A 103 2.65 -11.79 -4.81
C ILE A 103 1.86 -13.04 -5.24
N ILE A 104 0.52 -12.98 -5.20
CA ILE A 104 -0.33 -14.11 -5.62
C ILE A 104 -0.10 -14.43 -7.10
N GLY A 105 0.01 -13.41 -7.96
CA GLY A 105 0.34 -13.56 -9.36
C GLY A 105 1.65 -14.30 -9.58
N LEU A 106 2.70 -13.91 -8.84
CA LEU A 106 3.99 -14.58 -8.86
C LEU A 106 3.87 -16.05 -8.43
N MET A 107 3.20 -16.34 -7.32
CA MET A 107 3.01 -17.73 -6.84
C MET A 107 2.29 -18.60 -7.89
N ILE A 108 1.27 -18.03 -8.55
CA ILE A 108 0.55 -18.73 -9.62
C ILE A 108 1.49 -18.99 -10.80
N SER A 109 2.24 -17.98 -11.25
CA SER A 109 3.18 -18.13 -12.37
C SER A 109 4.38 -19.02 -12.06
N GLU A 110 4.73 -19.21 -10.79
CA GLU A 110 5.85 -20.07 -10.40
C GLU A 110 5.44 -21.55 -10.37
N THR A 111 4.22 -21.84 -9.91
CA THR A 111 3.72 -23.23 -9.76
C THR A 111 2.98 -23.74 -11.01
N GLY A 112 2.56 -22.83 -11.88
CA GLY A 112 1.91 -23.09 -13.16
C GLY A 112 1.95 -21.82 -14.00
N THR A 113 1.08 -21.68 -15.00
CA THR A 113 1.14 -20.50 -15.87
C THR A 113 0.16 -19.42 -15.45
N LEU A 114 0.59 -18.16 -15.49
CA LEU A 114 -0.27 -16.99 -15.43
C LEU A 114 -0.36 -16.38 -16.84
N PHE A 115 -1.54 -16.42 -17.47
CA PHE A 115 -1.74 -15.96 -18.86
C PHE A 115 -0.78 -16.62 -19.88
N GLY A 116 -0.39 -17.87 -19.64
CA GLY A 116 0.56 -18.60 -20.48
C GLY A 116 2.03 -18.31 -20.19
N TYR A 117 2.35 -17.44 -19.23
CA TYR A 117 3.71 -17.19 -18.74
C TYR A 117 4.00 -18.01 -17.48
N GLN A 118 5.17 -18.66 -17.45
CA GLN A 118 5.70 -19.36 -16.28
C GLN A 118 6.95 -18.62 -15.80
N GLU A 119 7.01 -18.28 -14.52
CA GLU A 119 8.22 -17.76 -13.90
C GLU A 119 9.24 -18.89 -13.70
N GLY A 120 10.45 -18.69 -14.20
CA GLY A 120 11.51 -19.71 -14.22
C GLY A 120 12.42 -19.73 -13.00
N GLY A 121 12.16 -18.91 -11.98
CA GLY A 121 12.88 -18.93 -10.70
C GLY A 121 13.10 -17.56 -10.06
N TYR A 122 13.68 -17.55 -8.85
CA TYR A 122 13.87 -16.34 -8.05
C TYR A 122 15.20 -15.63 -8.31
N ARG A 123 15.19 -14.74 -9.31
CA ARG A 123 16.24 -13.74 -9.48
C ARG A 123 16.27 -12.81 -8.26
N THR A 124 17.41 -12.15 -8.00
CA THR A 124 17.56 -11.24 -6.86
C THR A 124 16.49 -10.14 -6.87
N VAL A 125 16.12 -9.64 -8.04
CA VAL A 125 15.10 -8.60 -8.22
C VAL A 125 13.74 -9.07 -7.72
N ILE A 126 13.32 -10.29 -8.07
CA ILE A 126 12.07 -10.89 -7.60
C ILE A 126 12.06 -11.03 -6.07
N LYS A 127 13.18 -11.43 -5.46
CA LYS A 127 13.28 -11.52 -3.98
C LYS A 127 13.13 -10.15 -3.32
N VAL A 128 13.71 -9.11 -3.92
CA VAL A 128 13.57 -7.73 -3.43
C VAL A 128 12.14 -7.24 -3.61
N SER A 129 11.49 -7.55 -4.75
CA SER A 129 10.09 -7.26 -5.00
C SER A 129 9.20 -7.87 -3.92
N LEU A 130 9.33 -9.19 -3.70
CA LEU A 130 8.58 -9.95 -2.71
C LEU A 130 8.75 -9.39 -1.29
N ALA A 131 9.97 -8.97 -0.92
CA ALA A 131 10.24 -8.35 0.38
C ALA A 131 9.55 -6.99 0.53
N LEU A 132 9.61 -6.14 -0.50
CA LEU A 132 8.95 -4.82 -0.49
C LEU A 132 7.43 -4.94 -0.45
N GLU A 133 6.86 -5.83 -1.26
CA GLU A 133 5.43 -6.09 -1.30
C GLU A 133 4.91 -6.66 0.02
N SER A 134 5.63 -7.63 0.59
CA SER A 134 5.28 -8.21 1.90
C SER A 134 5.33 -7.15 3.00
N ALA A 135 6.37 -6.31 3.01
CA ALA A 135 6.47 -5.19 3.93
C ALA A 135 5.34 -4.18 3.73
N ALA A 136 4.97 -3.86 2.49
CA ALA A 136 3.87 -2.96 2.17
C ALA A 136 2.54 -3.52 2.69
N VAL A 137 2.25 -4.80 2.46
CA VAL A 137 1.06 -5.48 3.00
C VAL A 137 1.02 -5.37 4.52
N VAL A 138 2.09 -5.73 5.22
CA VAL A 138 2.13 -5.71 6.69
C VAL A 138 1.94 -4.30 7.25
N VAL A 139 2.67 -3.32 6.72
CA VAL A 139 2.64 -1.93 7.20
C VAL A 139 1.27 -1.28 6.93
N LEU A 140 0.73 -1.47 5.73
CA LEU A 140 -0.59 -0.91 5.36
C LEU A 140 -1.73 -1.62 6.09
N ALA A 141 -1.63 -2.93 6.34
CA ALA A 141 -2.61 -3.66 7.15
C ALA A 141 -2.60 -3.17 8.61
N ALA A 142 -1.42 -2.95 9.19
CA ALA A 142 -1.28 -2.37 10.53
C ALA A 142 -1.89 -0.96 10.59
N TYR A 143 -1.61 -0.12 9.59
CA TYR A 143 -2.23 1.20 9.44
C TYR A 143 -3.77 1.11 9.39
N LEU A 144 -4.32 0.26 8.52
CA LEU A 144 -5.75 0.08 8.34
C LEU A 144 -6.44 -0.44 9.61
N ALA A 145 -5.82 -1.39 10.32
CA ALA A 145 -6.34 -1.92 11.57
C ALA A 145 -6.46 -0.83 12.66
N LEU A 146 -5.46 0.04 12.77
CA LEU A 146 -5.52 1.18 13.70
C LEU A 146 -6.64 2.16 13.33
N GLU A 147 -6.84 2.41 12.05
CA GLU A 147 -7.88 3.34 11.57
C GLU A 147 -9.29 2.78 11.84
N VAL A 148 -9.54 1.51 11.54
CA VAL A 148 -10.81 0.84 11.88
C VAL A 148 -11.05 0.83 13.39
N GLY A 149 -10.00 0.58 14.19
CA GLY A 149 -10.09 0.59 15.65
C GLY A 149 -10.44 1.97 16.24
N ARG A 150 -10.06 3.06 15.58
CA ARG A 150 -10.46 4.42 15.97
C ARG A 150 -11.91 4.73 15.61
N LEU A 151 -12.35 4.31 14.43
CA LEU A 151 -13.74 4.49 13.99
C LEU A 151 -14.72 3.79 14.94
N ARG A 152 -14.43 2.53 15.30
CA ARG A 152 -15.27 1.75 16.24
C ARG A 152 -15.41 2.42 17.61
N ARG A 153 -14.29 2.89 18.19
CA ARG A 153 -14.31 3.57 19.50
C ARG A 153 -15.12 4.86 19.49
N ARG A 154 -15.13 5.58 18.36
CA ARG A 154 -15.87 6.82 18.23
C ARG A 154 -17.37 6.60 18.10
N SER A 155 -17.81 5.51 17.47
CA SER A 155 -19.22 5.12 17.43
C SER A 155 -19.72 4.76 18.83
N ALA A 156 -18.98 3.93 19.56
CA ALA A 156 -19.36 3.50 20.92
C ALA A 156 -19.41 4.63 21.97
N ALA A 157 -18.79 5.79 21.70
CA ALA A 157 -18.85 6.96 22.58
C ALA A 157 -20.00 7.94 22.23
N ARG A 158 -20.77 7.65 21.18
CA ARG A 158 -21.94 8.43 20.75
C ARG A 158 -23.27 7.78 21.14
N ASP A 159 -23.23 6.53 21.56
CA ASP A 159 -24.34 5.74 22.11
C ASP A 159 -24.40 5.88 23.64
#